data_AF-A0A962JGT2-F1
#
_entry.id   AF-A0A962JGT2-F1
#
_cell.length_a   1.000
_cell.length_b   1.000
_cell.length_c   1.000
_cell.angle_alpha   90.00
_cell.angle_beta   90.00
_cell.angle_gamma   90.00
#
_symmetry.space_group_name_H-M   'P 1'
#
loop_
_entity.id
_entity.type
_entity.pdbx_description
1 polymer ?
#
loop_
_entity_poly.entity_id
_entity_poly.type
_entity_poly.pdbx_seq_one_letter_code
_entity_poly.pdbx_strand_id
1 'polypeptide(L)'
;MPTNHNIIIWDADVYGTPKDLNNKTLEQAKALVCTTAQPSEKLLAFARSVENYSQSHGVPWTISRHLVNFEARVKEENTAAYRFTLPDYNWHSLIKILLEVAREHDLVFLDEQMDLLSLPDGEIKPVRSAIYWLGILDGEEYQDDFPQTLNEFYQFFKAHINELFSEHDFVLTEDKLLEDDDEFYIKYTRQIVFGSHSISFSGQGGDGIFNICSHFRLVENNMIKIGQLSDFQYYIDVGGGGVLLDINNICYPNKTQFDIVNWKSLEELLLVVKQSALKWSDVALDIKGIDALLNGNIDKRVKKNVHQFTYMPYALIIAYLANNPDFEDLVVSLGQFGVNGKSWPVRTKTTPSIAWSKLVQYLRDEVKPLV
;
A
#
# COMPACT_ATOMS: atom_id res chain seq x y z
N MET A 1 11.06 -0.05 -3.41
CA MET A 1 11.22 0.47 -4.78
C MET A 1 12.42 1.41 -4.80
N PRO A 2 13.19 1.52 -5.89
CA PRO A 2 14.36 2.39 -5.92
C PRO A 2 13.92 3.85 -6.03
N THR A 3 14.25 4.65 -5.02
CA THR A 3 13.92 6.07 -4.85
C THR A 3 14.65 7.02 -5.82
N ASN A 4 14.92 6.61 -7.06
CA ASN A 4 15.73 7.37 -8.02
C ASN A 4 15.48 6.99 -9.50
N HIS A 5 14.22 6.76 -9.89
CA HIS A 5 13.86 6.62 -11.30
C HIS A 5 13.87 8.01 -11.97
N ASN A 6 14.80 8.23 -12.90
CA ASN A 6 15.01 9.54 -13.51
C ASN A 6 14.98 9.46 -15.04
N ILE A 7 14.36 10.45 -15.64
CA ILE A 7 14.42 10.74 -17.07
C ILE A 7 15.38 11.92 -17.28
N ILE A 8 16.22 11.84 -18.30
CA ILE A 8 17.11 12.93 -18.72
C ILE A 8 16.75 13.35 -20.14
N ILE A 9 16.53 14.66 -20.34
CA ILE A 9 16.08 15.21 -21.62
C ILE A 9 17.03 16.35 -22.03
N TRP A 10 17.52 16.33 -23.28
CA TRP A 10 18.40 17.39 -23.79
C TRP A 10 18.28 17.62 -25.28
N ASP A 11 18.81 18.76 -25.70
CA ASP A 11 18.85 19.19 -27.09
C ASP A 11 20.10 18.66 -27.81
N ALA A 12 19.88 17.76 -28.78
CA ALA A 12 20.95 17.16 -29.57
C ALA A 12 21.65 18.15 -30.50
N ASP A 13 20.99 19.22 -30.94
CA ASP A 13 21.59 20.20 -31.86
C ASP A 13 22.66 21.03 -31.14
N VAL A 14 22.53 21.19 -29.82
CA VAL A 14 23.47 21.92 -28.97
C VAL A 14 24.51 20.99 -28.35
N TYR A 15 24.08 19.84 -27.83
CA TYR A 15 24.93 18.97 -27.00
C TYR A 15 25.27 17.63 -27.64
N GLY A 16 24.85 17.41 -28.88
CA GLY A 16 25.17 16.24 -29.69
C GLY A 16 24.19 15.08 -29.54
N THR A 17 23.95 14.40 -30.65
CA THR A 17 23.11 13.20 -30.73
C THR A 17 23.89 11.95 -30.30
N PRO A 18 23.41 11.18 -29.31
CA PRO A 18 23.99 9.87 -29.01
C PRO A 18 23.70 8.87 -30.12
N LYS A 19 24.60 7.88 -30.29
CA LYS A 19 24.43 6.84 -31.31
C LYS A 19 23.59 5.65 -30.85
N ASP A 20 23.69 5.32 -29.57
CA ASP A 20 23.10 4.13 -28.96
C ASP A 20 23.01 4.30 -27.43
N LEU A 21 22.26 3.43 -26.76
CA LEU A 21 22.20 3.35 -25.31
C LEU A 21 23.41 2.56 -24.79
N ASN A 22 24.47 3.28 -24.39
CA ASN A 22 25.71 2.70 -23.85
C ASN A 22 26.31 3.60 -22.77
N ASN A 23 27.38 3.13 -22.13
CA ASN A 23 28.04 3.86 -21.03
C ASN A 23 28.44 5.30 -21.40
N LYS A 24 28.88 5.55 -22.64
CA LYS A 24 29.27 6.90 -23.07
C LYS A 24 28.06 7.83 -23.10
N THR A 25 26.92 7.35 -23.58
CA THR A 25 25.65 8.09 -23.58
C THR A 25 25.16 8.37 -22.15
N LEU A 26 25.24 7.37 -21.27
CA LEU A 26 24.88 7.53 -19.85
C LEU A 26 25.79 8.56 -19.14
N GLU A 27 27.10 8.51 -19.39
CA GLU A 27 28.07 9.47 -18.87
C GLU A 27 27.83 10.89 -19.40
N GLN A 28 27.55 11.02 -20.70
CA GLN A 28 27.19 12.30 -21.30
C GLN A 28 25.93 12.89 -20.66
N ALA A 29 24.86 12.11 -20.54
CA ALA A 29 23.61 12.56 -19.93
C ALA A 29 23.83 13.01 -18.47
N LYS A 30 24.57 12.22 -17.67
CA LYS A 30 24.94 12.57 -16.29
C LYS A 30 25.76 13.85 -16.22
N ALA A 31 26.70 14.07 -17.15
CA ALA A 31 27.49 15.29 -17.22
C ALA A 31 26.65 16.52 -17.60
N LEU A 32 25.69 16.39 -18.53
CA LEU A 32 24.83 17.49 -18.96
C LEU A 32 23.91 17.99 -17.85
N VAL A 33 23.36 17.09 -17.03
CA VAL A 33 22.55 17.45 -15.85
C VAL A 33 23.38 18.21 -14.81
N CYS A 34 24.70 18.05 -14.79
CA CYS A 34 25.59 18.79 -13.90
C CYS A 34 26.21 20.05 -14.53
N THR A 35 25.94 20.32 -15.82
CA THR A 35 26.54 21.44 -16.54
C THR A 35 25.60 22.63 -16.50
N THR A 36 25.99 23.70 -15.80
CA THR A 36 25.22 24.95 -15.78
C THR A 36 25.19 25.58 -17.16
N ALA A 37 24.01 25.73 -17.73
CA ALA A 37 23.76 26.36 -19.01
C ALA A 37 22.32 26.85 -19.08
N GLN A 38 22.06 27.91 -19.83
CA GLN A 38 20.69 28.30 -20.12
C GLN A 38 20.02 27.20 -20.96
N PRO A 39 18.81 26.73 -20.61
CA PRO A 39 18.07 25.75 -21.40
C PRO A 39 17.92 26.21 -22.85
N SER A 40 18.04 25.28 -23.80
CA SER A 40 17.89 25.60 -25.22
C SER A 40 16.44 26.00 -25.55
N GLU A 41 16.26 26.65 -26.71
CA GLU A 41 14.92 27.01 -27.18
C GLU A 41 14.01 25.79 -27.35
N LYS A 42 14.53 24.66 -27.84
CA LYS A 42 13.78 23.40 -27.96
C LYS A 42 13.38 22.86 -26.59
N LEU A 43 14.30 22.86 -25.62
CA LEU A 43 14.02 22.37 -24.27
C LEU A 43 12.96 23.24 -23.57
N LEU A 44 12.97 24.56 -23.80
CA LEU A 44 11.93 25.47 -23.31
C LEU A 44 10.58 25.27 -24.02
N ALA A 45 10.59 25.02 -25.33
CA ALA A 45 9.37 24.73 -26.11
C ALA A 45 8.73 23.40 -25.69
N PHE A 46 9.54 22.37 -25.46
CA PHE A 46 9.14 21.11 -24.83
C PHE A 46 8.49 21.37 -23.47
N ALA A 47 9.16 22.12 -22.59
CA ALA A 47 8.66 22.38 -21.25
C ALA A 47 7.29 23.08 -21.24
N ARG A 48 7.08 24.04 -22.15
CA ARG A 48 5.77 24.67 -22.36
C ARG A 48 4.71 23.68 -22.85
N SER A 49 5.10 22.78 -23.75
CA SER A 49 4.17 21.81 -24.33
C SER A 49 3.72 20.77 -23.29
N VAL A 50 4.66 20.30 -22.44
CA VAL A 50 4.34 19.45 -21.28
C VAL A 50 3.40 20.17 -20.31
N GLU A 51 3.68 21.44 -20.00
CA GLU A 51 2.82 22.23 -19.11
C GLU A 51 1.42 22.43 -19.70
N ASN A 52 1.31 22.69 -21.00
CA ASN A 52 0.01 22.78 -21.68
C ASN A 52 -0.72 21.43 -21.69
N TYR A 53 0.00 20.31 -21.86
CA TYR A 53 -0.58 18.97 -21.82
C TYR A 53 -1.25 18.70 -20.47
N SER A 54 -0.63 19.15 -19.37
CA SER A 54 -1.18 19.02 -18.01
C SER A 54 -2.54 19.72 -17.82
N GLN A 55 -2.85 20.71 -18.67
CA GLN A 55 -4.09 21.50 -18.63
C GLN A 55 -5.16 20.95 -19.59
N SER A 56 -4.86 19.90 -20.35
CA SER A 56 -5.79 19.30 -21.31
C SER A 56 -6.92 18.53 -20.61
N HIS A 57 -8.12 18.55 -21.22
CA HIS A 57 -9.30 17.84 -20.70
C HIS A 57 -9.13 16.34 -20.98
N GLY A 58 -8.59 15.61 -20.01
CA GLY A 58 -8.39 14.17 -20.13
C GLY A 58 -7.25 13.61 -19.28
N VAL A 59 -6.34 14.48 -18.80
CA VAL A 59 -5.24 14.06 -17.93
C VAL A 59 -5.71 14.04 -16.47
N PRO A 60 -5.66 12.88 -15.77
CA PRO A 60 -6.02 12.81 -14.35
C PRO A 60 -5.18 13.76 -13.49
N TRP A 61 -5.76 14.32 -12.43
CA TRP A 61 -5.05 15.22 -11.50
C TRP A 61 -3.77 14.60 -10.94
N THR A 62 -3.81 13.30 -10.63
CA THR A 62 -2.67 12.52 -10.13
C THR A 62 -1.48 12.54 -11.10
N ILE A 63 -1.73 12.69 -12.40
CA ILE A 63 -0.69 12.89 -13.44
C ILE A 63 -0.35 14.37 -13.57
N SER A 64 -1.35 15.23 -13.75
CA SER A 64 -1.13 16.64 -14.10
C SER A 64 -0.41 17.42 -13.00
N ARG A 65 -0.60 17.08 -11.72
CA ARG A 65 0.12 17.69 -10.59
C ARG A 65 1.65 17.62 -10.73
N HIS A 66 2.17 16.55 -11.35
CA HIS A 66 3.61 16.40 -11.58
C HIS A 66 4.13 17.26 -12.75
N LEU A 67 3.23 17.81 -13.55
CA LEU A 67 3.50 18.58 -14.76
C LEU A 67 3.14 20.07 -14.61
N VAL A 68 2.59 20.50 -13.47
CA VAL A 68 2.35 21.93 -13.16
C VAL A 68 3.67 22.69 -13.04
N ASN A 69 3.70 23.95 -13.49
CA ASN A 69 4.88 24.84 -13.46
C ASN A 69 6.14 24.20 -14.08
N PHE A 70 5.96 23.33 -15.08
CA PHE A 70 7.06 22.58 -15.67
C PHE A 70 8.08 23.49 -16.37
N GLU A 71 7.63 24.52 -17.10
CA GLU A 71 8.53 25.48 -17.75
C GLU A 71 9.38 26.25 -16.73
N ALA A 72 8.78 26.68 -15.62
CA ALA A 72 9.48 27.37 -14.56
C ALA A 72 10.57 26.48 -13.94
N ARG A 73 10.26 25.21 -13.64
CA ARG A 73 11.23 24.25 -13.10
C ARG A 73 12.41 24.00 -14.04
N VAL A 74 12.15 23.84 -15.34
CA VAL A 74 13.23 23.67 -16.34
C VAL A 74 14.14 24.91 -16.40
N LYS A 75 13.57 26.11 -16.32
CA LYS A 75 14.35 27.36 -16.26
C LYS A 75 15.19 27.48 -14.99
N GLU A 76 14.62 27.07 -13.85
CA GLU A 76 15.27 27.14 -12.54
C GLU A 76 16.44 26.16 -12.41
N GLU A 77 16.35 24.96 -13.01
CA GLU A 77 17.47 24.01 -13.02
C GLU A 77 18.72 24.62 -13.69
N ASN A 78 18.54 25.43 -14.74
CA ASN A 78 19.61 26.16 -15.43
C ASN A 78 20.79 25.24 -15.82
N THR A 79 20.45 24.10 -16.41
CA THR A 79 21.38 23.04 -16.84
C THR A 79 21.25 22.75 -18.33
N ALA A 80 22.28 22.12 -18.89
CA ALA A 80 22.33 21.69 -20.30
C ALA A 80 21.33 20.55 -20.63
N ALA A 81 20.89 19.80 -19.62
CA ALA A 81 19.84 18.80 -19.72
C ALA A 81 18.89 18.94 -18.53
N TYR A 82 17.61 18.67 -18.73
CA TYR A 82 16.61 18.63 -17.68
C TYR A 82 16.51 17.22 -17.10
N ARG A 83 16.49 17.09 -15.77
CA ARG A 83 16.29 15.80 -15.10
C ARG A 83 14.93 15.77 -14.42
N PHE A 84 14.05 14.90 -14.91
CA PHE A 84 12.77 14.65 -14.27
C PHE A 84 12.82 13.39 -13.41
N THR A 85 12.60 13.54 -12.10
CA THR A 85 12.46 12.40 -11.18
C THR A 85 11.03 11.90 -11.20
N LEU A 86 10.84 10.63 -11.55
CA LEU A 86 9.53 10.00 -11.60
C LEU A 86 9.02 9.68 -10.19
N PRO A 87 7.70 9.81 -9.96
CA PRO A 87 7.04 9.31 -8.75
C PRO A 87 7.04 7.78 -8.70
N ASP A 88 6.77 7.21 -7.52
CA ASP A 88 6.70 5.76 -7.31
C ASP A 88 5.52 5.10 -8.07
N TYR A 89 4.43 5.85 -8.29
CA TYR A 89 3.23 5.43 -9.02
C TYR A 89 2.97 6.36 -10.19
N ASN A 90 2.17 5.92 -11.15
CA ASN A 90 1.82 6.71 -12.34
C ASN A 90 3.02 7.07 -13.26
N TRP A 91 4.18 6.45 -13.01
CA TRP A 91 5.41 6.74 -13.73
C TRP A 91 5.32 6.35 -15.20
N HIS A 92 4.53 5.32 -15.53
CA HIS A 92 4.41 4.83 -16.90
C HIS A 92 3.59 5.81 -17.75
N SER A 93 2.48 6.35 -17.23
CA SER A 93 1.74 7.45 -17.86
C SER A 93 2.62 8.70 -18.04
N LEU A 94 3.43 9.05 -17.04
CA LEU A 94 4.34 10.20 -17.13
C LEU A 94 5.43 9.98 -18.18
N ILE A 95 6.02 8.79 -18.28
CA ILE A 95 6.96 8.47 -19.36
C ILE A 95 6.28 8.62 -20.71
N LYS A 96 5.05 8.09 -20.88
CA LYS A 96 4.31 8.20 -22.14
C LYS A 96 4.16 9.65 -22.58
N ILE A 97 3.66 10.52 -21.69
CA ILE A 97 3.45 11.94 -21.98
C ILE A 97 4.78 12.64 -22.30
N LEU A 98 5.78 12.47 -21.44
CA LEU A 98 7.07 13.15 -21.61
C LEU A 98 7.81 12.66 -22.87
N LEU A 99 7.71 11.37 -23.21
CA LEU A 99 8.28 10.78 -24.41
C LEU A 99 7.58 11.30 -25.66
N GLU A 100 6.24 11.33 -25.67
CA GLU A 100 5.44 11.86 -26.78
C GLU A 100 5.83 13.31 -27.07
N VAL A 101 5.82 14.18 -26.05
CA VAL A 101 6.17 15.59 -26.22
C VAL A 101 7.65 15.76 -26.56
N ALA A 102 8.58 14.98 -26.00
CA ALA A 102 10.00 15.09 -26.35
C ALA A 102 10.25 14.80 -27.84
N ARG A 103 9.51 13.85 -28.42
CA ARG A 103 9.58 13.50 -29.84
C ARG A 103 9.05 14.61 -30.73
N GLU A 104 7.98 15.31 -30.33
CA GLU A 104 7.45 16.46 -31.08
C GLU A 104 8.44 17.63 -31.19
N HIS A 105 9.40 17.72 -30.25
CA HIS A 105 10.40 18.79 -30.19
C HIS A 105 11.80 18.32 -30.61
N ASP A 106 11.92 17.13 -31.21
CA ASP A 106 13.18 16.53 -31.65
C ASP A 106 14.26 16.49 -30.54
N LEU A 107 13.85 16.20 -29.29
CA LEU A 107 14.75 16.11 -28.15
C LEU A 107 15.24 14.68 -27.95
N VAL A 108 16.41 14.56 -27.31
CA VAL A 108 16.85 13.26 -26.80
C VAL A 108 16.14 12.99 -25.48
N PHE A 109 15.53 11.81 -25.36
CA PHE A 109 14.88 11.33 -24.14
C PHE A 109 15.58 10.07 -23.66
N LEU A 110 16.04 10.05 -22.41
CA LEU A 110 16.77 8.93 -21.85
C LEU A 110 16.19 8.49 -20.50
N ASP A 111 15.92 7.20 -20.38
CA ASP A 111 15.59 6.52 -19.13
C ASP A 111 16.47 5.26 -18.99
N GLU A 112 17.40 5.30 -18.03
CA GLU A 112 18.35 4.22 -17.77
C GLU A 112 17.66 2.96 -17.20
N GLN A 113 16.60 3.12 -16.40
CA GLN A 113 15.94 1.99 -15.75
C GLN A 113 15.03 1.21 -16.71
N MET A 114 14.42 1.92 -17.67
CA MET A 114 13.57 1.33 -18.70
C MET A 114 14.32 0.90 -19.96
N ASP A 115 15.66 1.03 -19.96
CA ASP A 115 16.50 0.84 -21.14
C ASP A 115 15.92 1.60 -22.36
N LEU A 116 15.58 2.88 -22.20
CA LEU A 116 14.90 3.68 -23.22
C LEU A 116 15.74 4.89 -23.62
N LEU A 117 16.10 4.96 -24.91
CA LEU A 117 16.67 6.14 -25.56
C LEU A 117 15.84 6.50 -26.78
N SER A 118 15.15 7.64 -26.78
CA SER A 118 14.54 8.22 -27.99
C SER A 118 15.47 9.27 -28.57
N LEU A 119 15.69 9.21 -29.88
CA LEU A 119 16.52 10.14 -30.64
C LEU A 119 15.66 11.20 -31.36
N PRO A 120 16.28 12.32 -31.78
CA PRO A 120 15.59 13.41 -32.49
C PRO A 120 14.96 12.99 -33.81
N ASP A 121 15.47 11.96 -34.47
CA ASP A 121 14.91 11.41 -35.71
C ASP A 121 13.71 10.48 -35.48
N GLY A 122 13.28 10.34 -34.23
CA GLY A 122 12.20 9.46 -33.82
C GLY A 122 12.60 8.00 -33.64
N GLU A 123 13.88 7.63 -33.82
CA GLU A 123 14.38 6.28 -33.53
C GLU A 123 14.38 6.03 -32.02
N ILE A 124 13.92 4.86 -31.58
CA ILE A 124 14.03 4.40 -30.19
C ILE A 124 15.05 3.25 -30.11
N LYS A 125 15.95 3.32 -29.13
CA LYS A 125 16.99 2.32 -28.88
C LYS A 125 16.97 1.79 -27.45
N PRO A 126 17.33 0.51 -27.24
CA PRO A 126 17.49 -0.54 -28.27
C PRO A 126 16.14 -0.97 -28.88
N VAL A 127 16.17 -1.76 -29.96
CA VAL A 127 14.98 -2.20 -30.72
C VAL A 127 13.89 -2.82 -29.84
N ARG A 128 14.26 -3.58 -28.80
CA ARG A 128 13.29 -4.16 -27.85
C ARG A 128 12.43 -3.08 -27.18
N SER A 129 13.03 -1.95 -26.84
CA SER A 129 12.36 -0.82 -26.20
C SER A 129 11.52 -0.07 -27.22
N ALA A 130 11.96 0.00 -28.47
CA ALA A 130 11.15 0.55 -29.57
C ALA A 130 9.84 -0.22 -29.76
N ILE A 131 9.89 -1.56 -29.78
CA ILE A 131 8.69 -2.39 -29.92
C ILE A 131 7.67 -2.08 -28.80
N TYR A 132 8.13 -2.01 -27.55
CA TYR A 132 7.28 -1.73 -26.40
C TYR A 132 6.70 -0.31 -26.44
N TRP A 133 7.55 0.70 -26.53
CA TRP A 133 7.13 2.09 -26.39
C TRP A 133 6.37 2.63 -27.61
N LEU A 134 6.69 2.16 -28.82
CA LEU A 134 5.90 2.54 -30.01
C LEU A 134 4.51 1.92 -29.95
N GLY A 135 4.35 0.66 -29.52
CA GLY A 135 3.02 0.06 -29.34
C GLY A 135 2.16 0.84 -28.33
N ILE A 136 2.76 1.33 -27.23
CA ILE A 136 2.07 2.16 -26.25
C ILE A 136 1.67 3.54 -26.80
N LEU A 137 2.53 4.15 -27.61
CA LEU A 137 2.25 5.43 -28.27
C LEU A 137 1.17 5.28 -29.34
N ASP A 138 1.15 4.16 -30.06
CA ASP A 138 0.17 3.82 -31.10
C ASP A 138 -1.18 3.36 -30.53
N GLY A 139 -1.29 3.20 -29.21
CA GLY A 139 -2.53 2.88 -28.52
C GLY A 139 -2.88 1.39 -28.47
N GLU A 140 -1.89 0.49 -28.50
CA GLU A 140 -2.13 -0.92 -28.15
C GLU A 140 -2.51 -0.99 -26.65
N GLU A 141 -3.81 -1.10 -26.38
CA GLU A 141 -4.39 -1.05 -25.04
C GLU A 141 -4.00 -2.26 -24.18
N TYR A 142 -3.59 -1.99 -22.94
CA TYR A 142 -3.53 -3.00 -21.88
C TYR A 142 -4.96 -3.43 -21.55
N GLN A 143 -5.26 -4.73 -21.71
CA GLN A 143 -6.52 -5.42 -21.34
C GLN A 143 -7.74 -4.49 -21.25
N ASP A 144 -8.43 -4.30 -22.38
CA ASP A 144 -9.52 -3.35 -22.72
C ASP A 144 -10.53 -2.89 -21.65
N ASP A 145 -10.58 -3.44 -20.43
CA ASP A 145 -11.53 -3.07 -19.37
C ASP A 145 -10.96 -3.06 -17.93
N PHE A 146 -9.65 -3.26 -17.70
CA PHE A 146 -9.09 -3.19 -16.34
C PHE A 146 -8.73 -1.74 -15.95
N PRO A 147 -9.06 -1.28 -14.73
CA PRO A 147 -8.80 0.10 -14.30
C PRO A 147 -7.34 0.53 -14.51
N GLN A 148 -7.14 1.73 -15.05
CA GLN A 148 -5.81 2.29 -15.30
C GLN A 148 -5.45 3.33 -14.24
N THR A 149 -6.43 4.10 -13.75
CA THR A 149 -6.19 5.12 -12.72
C THR A 149 -6.59 4.64 -11.33
N LEU A 150 -5.99 5.23 -10.28
CA LEU A 150 -6.38 4.92 -8.90
C LEU A 150 -7.86 5.18 -8.64
N ASN A 151 -8.41 6.27 -9.20
CA ASN A 151 -9.82 6.62 -9.01
C ASN A 151 -10.75 5.57 -9.67
N GLU A 152 -10.45 5.15 -10.90
CA GLU A 152 -11.18 4.06 -11.55
C GLU A 152 -11.11 2.78 -10.71
N PHE A 153 -9.91 2.41 -10.28
CA PHE A 153 -9.70 1.21 -9.49
C PHE A 153 -10.40 1.28 -8.13
N TYR A 154 -10.38 2.42 -7.45
CA TYR A 154 -11.05 2.63 -6.18
C TYR A 154 -12.58 2.44 -6.31
N GLN A 155 -13.23 3.07 -7.29
CA GLN A 155 -14.67 2.92 -7.51
C GLN A 155 -15.02 1.46 -7.83
N PHE A 156 -14.23 0.87 -8.72
CA PHE A 156 -14.36 -0.50 -9.16
C PHE A 156 -14.17 -1.50 -8.01
N PHE A 157 -13.10 -1.38 -7.23
CA PHE A 157 -12.79 -2.22 -6.08
C PHE A 157 -13.87 -2.10 -4.99
N LYS A 158 -14.30 -0.88 -4.70
CA LYS A 158 -15.39 -0.61 -3.75
C LYS A 158 -16.69 -1.30 -4.14
N ALA A 159 -17.05 -1.32 -5.43
CA ALA A 159 -18.23 -2.03 -5.90
C ALA A 159 -18.16 -3.54 -5.60
N HIS A 160 -17.03 -4.18 -5.88
CA HIS A 160 -16.81 -5.61 -5.63
C HIS A 160 -16.79 -5.95 -4.13
N ILE A 161 -16.17 -5.10 -3.30
CA ILE A 161 -16.17 -5.30 -1.85
C ILE A 161 -17.58 -5.09 -1.26
N ASN A 162 -18.33 -4.09 -1.73
CA ASN A 162 -19.72 -3.88 -1.32
C ASN A 162 -20.59 -5.12 -1.57
N GLU A 163 -20.47 -5.72 -2.75
CA GLU A 163 -21.18 -6.96 -3.08
C GLU A 163 -20.79 -8.07 -2.10
N LEU A 164 -19.48 -8.29 -1.91
CA LEU A 164 -18.97 -9.32 -1.01
C LEU A 164 -19.44 -9.15 0.44
N PHE A 165 -19.62 -7.92 0.92
CA PHE A 165 -19.94 -7.63 2.32
C PHE A 165 -21.43 -7.50 2.61
N SER A 166 -22.25 -7.35 1.57
CA SER A 166 -23.71 -7.17 1.67
C SER A 166 -24.42 -8.32 2.41
N GLU A 167 -23.83 -9.52 2.42
CA GLU A 167 -24.38 -10.72 3.08
C GLU A 167 -23.92 -10.90 4.54
N HIS A 168 -23.04 -10.03 5.06
CA HIS A 168 -22.34 -10.23 6.34
C HIS A 168 -22.54 -9.11 7.37
N ASP A 169 -23.62 -8.33 7.26
CA ASP A 169 -23.97 -7.19 8.15
C ASP A 169 -22.88 -6.11 8.28
N PHE A 170 -21.96 -6.04 7.33
CA PHE A 170 -20.93 -5.01 7.29
C PHE A 170 -21.47 -3.74 6.62
N VAL A 171 -21.29 -2.60 7.27
CA VAL A 171 -21.65 -1.29 6.73
C VAL A 171 -20.40 -0.47 6.44
N LEU A 172 -20.39 0.27 5.32
CA LEU A 172 -19.31 1.20 4.99
C LEU A 172 -19.30 2.34 6.00
N THR A 173 -18.17 2.53 6.68
CA THR A 173 -17.99 3.51 7.77
C THR A 173 -16.92 4.55 7.51
N GLU A 174 -15.92 4.23 6.69
CA GLU A 174 -14.97 5.22 6.18
C GLU A 174 -14.77 4.97 4.69
N ASP A 175 -14.72 6.06 3.93
CA ASP A 175 -14.68 6.05 2.49
C ASP A 175 -13.93 7.29 2.01
N LYS A 176 -12.64 7.12 1.76
CA LYS A 176 -11.71 8.23 1.50
C LYS A 176 -10.88 7.92 0.27
N LEU A 177 -10.94 8.79 -0.72
CA LEU A 177 -9.94 8.88 -1.78
C LEU A 177 -9.06 10.09 -1.45
N LEU A 178 -7.78 9.85 -1.20
CA LEU A 178 -6.78 10.87 -0.89
C LEU A 178 -5.99 11.14 -2.17
N GLU A 179 -6.56 11.97 -3.05
CA GLU A 179 -5.95 12.31 -4.34
C GLU A 179 -4.56 12.94 -4.21
N ASP A 180 -4.28 13.62 -3.10
CA ASP A 180 -2.96 14.21 -2.82
C ASP A 180 -1.92 13.16 -2.43
N ASP A 181 -2.33 12.01 -1.90
CA ASP A 181 -1.42 10.96 -1.42
C ASP A 181 -1.36 9.75 -2.38
N ASP A 182 -2.07 9.80 -3.51
CA ASP A 182 -2.26 8.65 -4.42
C ASP A 182 -2.69 7.38 -3.65
N GLU A 183 -3.54 7.57 -2.64
CA GLU A 183 -4.03 6.50 -1.76
C GLU A 183 -5.55 6.57 -1.61
N PHE A 184 -6.19 5.43 -1.41
CA PHE A 184 -7.54 5.38 -0.87
C PHE A 184 -7.58 4.55 0.40
N TYR A 185 -8.58 4.82 1.23
CA TYR A 185 -8.90 4.04 2.42
C TYR A 185 -10.41 3.81 2.51
N ILE A 186 -10.80 2.54 2.55
CA ILE A 186 -12.18 2.11 2.80
C ILE A 186 -12.22 1.21 4.03
N LYS A 187 -13.25 1.40 4.86
CA LYS A 187 -13.46 0.60 6.06
C LYS A 187 -14.92 0.26 6.23
N TYR A 188 -15.16 -1.04 6.40
CA TYR A 188 -16.47 -1.58 6.74
C TYR A 188 -16.47 -2.04 8.18
N THR A 189 -17.55 -1.78 8.89
CA THR A 189 -17.71 -2.16 10.29
C THR A 189 -18.99 -2.96 10.47
N ARG A 190 -18.91 -4.05 11.23
CA ARG A 190 -20.03 -4.85 11.72
C ARG A 190 -20.11 -4.69 13.24
N GLN A 191 -21.28 -4.33 13.75
CA GLN A 191 -21.50 -4.27 15.19
C GLN A 191 -21.80 -5.66 15.74
N ILE A 192 -21.25 -5.99 16.90
CA ILE A 192 -21.54 -7.22 17.65
C ILE A 192 -21.96 -6.85 19.08
N VAL A 193 -22.53 -7.80 19.82
CA VAL A 193 -23.15 -7.53 21.14
C VAL A 193 -22.21 -6.80 22.11
N PHE A 194 -20.92 -7.15 22.09
CA PHE A 194 -19.93 -6.59 23.01
C PHE A 194 -18.83 -5.77 22.34
N GLY A 195 -19.06 -5.29 21.11
CA GLY A 195 -18.06 -4.48 20.40
C GLY A 195 -18.30 -4.43 18.89
N SER A 196 -17.23 -4.55 18.11
CA SER A 196 -17.33 -4.48 16.65
C SER A 196 -16.21 -5.21 15.94
N HIS A 197 -16.47 -5.62 14.70
CA HIS A 197 -15.46 -6.03 13.74
C HIS A 197 -15.33 -4.96 12.68
N SER A 198 -14.11 -4.71 12.19
CA SER A 198 -13.95 -3.90 10.98
C SER A 198 -12.96 -4.53 10.02
N ILE A 199 -13.28 -4.49 8.73
CA ILE A 199 -12.35 -4.83 7.65
C ILE A 199 -12.03 -3.55 6.90
N SER A 200 -10.76 -3.24 6.77
CA SER A 200 -10.29 -2.04 6.09
C SER A 200 -9.29 -2.38 5.00
N PHE A 201 -9.36 -1.63 3.92
CA PHE A 201 -8.45 -1.70 2.78
C PHE A 201 -7.83 -0.33 2.58
N SER A 202 -6.51 -0.29 2.51
CA SER A 202 -5.82 0.85 1.89
C SER A 202 -5.20 0.43 0.58
N GLY A 203 -5.31 1.29 -0.42
CA GLY A 203 -4.86 1.02 -1.77
C GLY A 203 -4.13 2.18 -2.37
N GLN A 204 -3.07 1.88 -3.12
CA GLN A 204 -2.24 2.85 -3.84
C GLN A 204 -1.89 2.27 -5.21
N GLY A 205 -1.55 3.11 -6.19
CA GLY A 205 -1.13 2.65 -7.50
C GLY A 205 -1.68 3.47 -8.66
N GLY A 206 -1.59 2.90 -9.85
CA GLY A 206 -1.92 3.52 -11.13
C GLY A 206 -1.27 2.76 -12.28
N ASP A 207 -1.55 3.15 -13.51
CA ASP A 207 -1.09 2.49 -14.73
C ASP A 207 -1.40 0.98 -14.77
N GLY A 208 -2.60 0.61 -14.30
CA GLY A 208 -3.05 -0.79 -14.26
C GLY A 208 -2.44 -1.65 -13.15
N ILE A 209 -1.61 -1.07 -12.28
CA ILE A 209 -0.93 -1.78 -11.19
C ILE A 209 -1.32 -1.13 -9.84
N PHE A 210 -1.96 -1.91 -8.97
CA PHE A 210 -2.44 -1.45 -7.67
C PHE A 210 -1.91 -2.34 -6.55
N ASN A 211 -1.64 -1.74 -5.38
CA ASN A 211 -1.20 -2.44 -4.18
C ASN A 211 -2.24 -2.27 -3.09
N ILE A 212 -2.72 -3.38 -2.52
CA ILE A 212 -3.74 -3.35 -1.47
C ILE A 212 -3.19 -3.90 -0.15
N CYS A 213 -3.27 -3.09 0.89
CA CYS A 213 -3.14 -3.52 2.29
C CYS A 213 -4.54 -3.84 2.83
N SER A 214 -4.72 -5.02 3.44
CA SER A 214 -6.01 -5.41 4.02
C SER A 214 -5.86 -5.81 5.49
N HIS A 215 -6.74 -5.27 6.33
CA HIS A 215 -6.70 -5.48 7.78
C HIS A 215 -8.06 -5.88 8.32
N PHE A 216 -8.07 -6.80 9.29
CA PHE A 216 -9.22 -7.13 10.10
C PHE A 216 -8.97 -6.67 11.54
N ARG A 217 -9.90 -5.91 12.12
CA ARG A 217 -9.85 -5.47 13.50
C ARG A 217 -11.01 -6.07 14.28
N LEU A 218 -10.70 -6.63 15.44
CA LEU A 218 -11.64 -7.16 16.41
C LEU A 218 -11.62 -6.30 17.67
N VAL A 219 -12.77 -5.78 18.04
CA VAL A 219 -12.99 -4.97 19.24
C VAL A 219 -14.00 -5.70 20.12
N GLU A 220 -13.58 -6.04 21.34
CA GLU A 220 -14.45 -6.53 22.40
C GLU A 220 -14.21 -5.66 23.64
N ASN A 221 -15.29 -5.05 24.13
CA ASN A 221 -15.24 -3.96 25.09
C ASN A 221 -14.76 -4.43 26.47
N ASN A 222 -15.14 -5.63 26.91
CA ASN A 222 -14.73 -6.14 28.22
C ASN A 222 -13.23 -6.48 28.24
N MET A 223 -12.75 -7.14 27.19
CA MET A 223 -11.36 -7.47 26.93
C MET A 223 -10.49 -6.21 26.93
N ILE A 224 -10.92 -5.17 26.23
CA ILE A 224 -10.22 -3.88 26.21
C ILE A 224 -10.21 -3.24 27.60
N LYS A 225 -11.36 -3.17 28.26
CA LYS A 225 -11.47 -2.56 29.60
C LYS A 225 -10.60 -3.26 30.64
N ILE A 226 -10.60 -4.60 30.65
CA ILE A 226 -9.72 -5.40 31.53
C ILE A 226 -8.25 -5.16 31.17
N GLY A 227 -7.91 -5.16 29.87
CA GLY A 227 -6.57 -4.85 29.41
C GLY A 227 -6.09 -3.47 29.88
N GLN A 228 -6.95 -2.44 29.82
CA GLN A 228 -6.65 -1.07 30.27
C GLN A 228 -6.47 -0.94 31.78
N LEU A 229 -7.17 -1.75 32.58
CA LEU A 229 -7.03 -1.81 34.04
C LEU A 229 -5.75 -2.54 34.47
N SER A 230 -5.19 -3.35 33.59
CA SER A 230 -3.90 -4.01 33.82
C SER A 230 -2.73 -3.10 33.44
N ASP A 231 -1.52 -3.47 33.88
CA ASP A 231 -0.29 -2.81 33.44
C ASP A 231 -0.02 -3.04 31.93
N PHE A 232 -0.87 -3.80 31.21
CA PHE A 232 -0.84 -4.02 29.77
C PHE A 232 -1.61 -2.95 28.98
N GLN A 233 -1.14 -1.71 29.02
CA GLN A 233 -1.69 -0.67 28.14
C GLN A 233 -1.02 -0.74 26.76
N TYR A 234 -1.64 -1.44 25.81
CA TYR A 234 -1.30 -1.26 24.40
C TYR A 234 -2.19 -0.14 23.82
N TYR A 235 -1.59 1.04 23.67
CA TYR A 235 -2.19 2.12 22.89
C TYR A 235 -2.14 1.70 21.41
N ILE A 236 -3.25 1.17 20.89
CA ILE A 236 -3.50 1.33 19.46
C ILE A 236 -3.87 2.79 19.32
N ASP A 237 -2.91 3.62 18.88
CA ASP A 237 -2.99 5.08 18.77
C ASP A 237 -4.16 5.58 17.87
N VAL A 238 -4.92 4.67 17.27
CA VAL A 238 -6.14 4.97 16.51
C VAL A 238 -7.29 4.05 16.95
N GLY A 239 -7.89 4.38 18.10
CA GLY A 239 -9.23 3.87 18.47
C GLY A 239 -9.32 2.88 19.64
N GLY A 240 -8.39 2.87 20.59
CA GLY A 240 -8.72 2.40 21.95
C GLY A 240 -8.60 0.90 22.25
N GLY A 241 -7.75 0.14 21.55
CA GLY A 241 -7.44 -1.27 21.85
C GLY A 241 -8.05 -2.29 20.87
N GLY A 242 -7.93 -3.58 21.19
CA GLY A 242 -8.41 -4.70 20.36
C GLY A 242 -7.31 -5.49 19.66
N VAL A 243 -7.71 -6.43 18.80
CA VAL A 243 -6.79 -7.25 17.98
C VAL A 243 -6.84 -6.74 16.55
N LEU A 244 -5.69 -6.39 15.98
CA LEU A 244 -5.55 -6.00 14.56
C LEU A 244 -4.75 -7.07 13.84
N LEU A 245 -5.33 -7.61 12.78
CA LEU A 245 -4.79 -8.69 11.97
C LEU A 245 -4.52 -8.16 10.56
N ASP A 246 -3.26 -8.21 10.15
CA ASP A 246 -2.87 -8.01 8.75
C ASP A 246 -3.27 -9.27 7.96
N ILE A 247 -4.32 -9.15 7.16
CA ILE A 247 -4.93 -10.28 6.42
C ILE A 247 -3.91 -10.83 5.41
N ASN A 248 -3.20 -9.93 4.73
CA ASN A 248 -2.20 -10.28 3.71
C ASN A 248 -1.08 -11.11 4.33
N ASN A 249 -0.48 -10.63 5.42
CA ASN A 249 0.65 -11.30 6.06
C ASN A 249 0.24 -12.62 6.72
N ILE A 250 -0.98 -12.69 7.28
CA ILE A 250 -1.50 -13.94 7.86
C ILE A 250 -1.74 -14.99 6.77
N CYS A 251 -2.30 -14.60 5.63
CA CYS A 251 -2.61 -15.54 4.55
C CYS A 251 -1.39 -15.89 3.69
N TYR A 252 -0.49 -14.93 3.50
CA TYR A 252 0.74 -15.02 2.71
C TYR A 252 1.91 -14.43 3.51
N PRO A 253 2.62 -15.26 4.29
CA PRO A 253 3.74 -14.79 5.11
C PRO A 253 4.76 -14.00 4.28
N ASN A 254 5.19 -12.86 4.82
CA ASN A 254 6.12 -11.89 4.19
C ASN A 254 5.53 -11.03 3.06
N LYS A 255 4.21 -11.07 2.83
CA LYS A 255 3.52 -10.08 1.99
C LYS A 255 2.72 -9.13 2.86
N THR A 256 3.10 -7.87 2.88
CA THR A 256 2.33 -6.79 3.53
C THR A 256 1.29 -6.19 2.57
N GLN A 257 1.51 -6.32 1.27
CA GLN A 257 0.65 -5.79 0.21
C GLN A 257 0.29 -6.89 -0.80
N PHE A 258 -0.85 -6.71 -1.46
CA PHE A 258 -1.32 -7.57 -2.53
C PHE A 258 -1.32 -6.79 -3.85
N ASP A 259 -0.52 -7.26 -4.81
CA ASP A 259 -0.41 -6.63 -6.12
C ASP A 259 -1.60 -7.05 -7.00
N ILE A 260 -2.29 -6.07 -7.55
CA ILE A 260 -3.43 -6.26 -8.44
C ILE A 260 -3.07 -5.63 -9.78
N VAL A 261 -2.86 -6.51 -10.76
CA VAL A 261 -2.43 -6.15 -12.12
C VAL A 261 -3.42 -6.59 -13.20
N ASN A 262 -4.48 -7.30 -12.78
CA ASN A 262 -5.57 -7.78 -13.61
C ASN A 262 -6.71 -8.36 -12.75
N TRP A 263 -7.78 -8.78 -13.44
CA TRP A 263 -8.94 -9.48 -12.87
C TRP A 263 -8.59 -10.70 -12.01
N LYS A 264 -7.66 -11.55 -12.46
CA LYS A 264 -7.28 -12.75 -11.71
C LYS A 264 -6.69 -12.40 -10.34
N SER A 265 -5.79 -11.43 -10.29
CA SER A 265 -5.22 -10.96 -9.00
C SER A 265 -6.27 -10.32 -8.09
N LEU A 266 -7.29 -9.65 -8.64
CA LEU A 266 -8.41 -9.13 -7.85
C LEU A 266 -9.25 -10.28 -7.26
N GLU A 267 -9.64 -11.25 -8.08
CA GLU A 267 -10.43 -12.41 -7.64
C GLU A 267 -9.69 -13.20 -6.54
N GLU A 268 -8.37 -13.33 -6.65
CA GLU A 268 -7.53 -13.93 -5.61
C GLU A 268 -7.64 -13.17 -4.29
N LEU A 269 -7.56 -11.84 -4.30
CA LEU A 269 -7.74 -11.03 -3.08
C LEU A 269 -9.15 -11.19 -2.50
N LEU A 270 -10.20 -11.12 -3.33
CA LEU A 270 -11.59 -11.29 -2.86
C LEU A 270 -11.80 -12.66 -2.22
N LEU A 271 -11.24 -13.71 -2.82
CA LEU A 271 -11.27 -15.07 -2.27
C LEU A 271 -10.55 -15.14 -0.92
N VAL A 272 -9.39 -14.49 -0.79
CA VAL A 272 -8.63 -14.41 0.46
C VAL A 272 -9.48 -13.75 1.54
N VAL A 273 -10.06 -12.59 1.28
CA VAL A 273 -10.93 -11.88 2.23
C VAL A 273 -12.11 -12.76 2.67
N LYS A 274 -12.75 -13.45 1.71
CA LYS A 274 -13.86 -14.36 1.98
C LYS A 274 -13.46 -15.55 2.87
N GLN A 275 -12.32 -16.17 2.59
CA GLN A 275 -11.84 -17.34 3.34
C GLN A 275 -11.15 -16.99 4.66
N SER A 276 -10.83 -15.72 4.88
CA SER A 276 -10.16 -15.21 6.07
C SER A 276 -11.07 -14.30 6.89
N ALA A 277 -11.01 -12.99 6.71
CA ALA A 277 -11.64 -11.99 7.56
C ALA A 277 -13.16 -12.14 7.68
N LEU A 278 -13.87 -12.50 6.61
CA LEU A 278 -15.30 -12.76 6.69
C LEU A 278 -15.58 -14.00 7.55
N LYS A 279 -14.89 -15.11 7.28
CA LYS A 279 -14.99 -16.33 8.09
C LYS A 279 -14.63 -16.07 9.57
N TRP A 280 -13.60 -15.27 9.83
CA TRP A 280 -13.21 -14.90 11.20
C TRP A 280 -14.32 -14.09 11.88
N SER A 281 -14.88 -13.09 11.18
CA SER A 281 -15.97 -12.26 11.67
C SER A 281 -17.23 -13.07 12.00
N ASP A 282 -17.63 -13.98 11.11
CA ASP A 282 -18.84 -14.79 11.27
C ASP A 282 -18.77 -15.78 12.44
N VAL A 283 -17.56 -16.25 12.78
CA VAL A 283 -17.36 -17.10 13.95
C VAL A 283 -17.30 -16.26 15.23
N ALA A 284 -16.70 -15.07 15.19
CA ALA A 284 -16.37 -14.28 16.37
C ALA A 284 -17.52 -13.35 16.86
N LEU A 285 -18.77 -13.77 16.73
CA LEU A 285 -19.93 -12.93 17.07
C LEU A 285 -20.20 -12.79 18.58
N ASP A 286 -19.69 -13.74 19.37
CA ASP A 286 -19.79 -13.76 20.83
C ASP A 286 -18.46 -14.13 21.48
N ILE A 287 -18.41 -14.11 22.82
CA ILE A 287 -17.17 -14.33 23.56
C ILE A 287 -16.55 -15.72 23.31
N LYS A 288 -17.37 -16.76 23.08
CA LYS A 288 -16.89 -18.11 22.76
C LYS A 288 -16.35 -18.18 21.34
N GLY A 289 -17.01 -17.50 20.41
CA GLY A 289 -16.56 -17.36 19.03
C GLY A 289 -15.22 -16.64 18.92
N ILE A 290 -15.07 -15.55 19.68
CA ILE A 290 -13.79 -14.81 19.76
C ILE A 290 -12.71 -15.72 20.36
N ASP A 291 -13.01 -16.45 21.44
CA ASP A 291 -12.06 -17.42 22.02
C ASP A 291 -11.68 -18.52 21.03
N ALA A 292 -12.65 -19.07 20.29
CA ALA A 292 -12.40 -20.07 19.26
C ALA A 292 -11.48 -19.53 18.15
N LEU A 293 -11.61 -18.25 17.79
CA LEU A 293 -10.74 -17.58 16.81
C LEU A 293 -9.32 -17.37 17.34
N LEU A 294 -9.18 -16.81 18.56
CA LEU A 294 -7.88 -16.39 19.10
C LEU A 294 -7.10 -17.56 19.71
N ASN A 295 -7.79 -18.50 20.36
CA ASN A 295 -7.19 -19.60 21.14
C ASN A 295 -7.53 -20.99 20.59
N GLY A 296 -8.59 -21.11 19.80
CA GLY A 296 -9.06 -22.38 19.24
C GLY A 296 -8.41 -22.76 17.89
N ASN A 297 -9.19 -23.45 17.06
CA ASN A 297 -8.73 -24.06 15.80
C ASN A 297 -9.40 -23.45 14.55
N ILE A 298 -10.05 -22.29 14.68
CA ILE A 298 -10.74 -21.64 13.55
C ILE A 298 -9.75 -21.25 12.45
N ASP A 299 -8.63 -20.64 12.84
CA ASP A 299 -7.50 -20.38 11.95
C ASP A 299 -6.18 -20.42 12.74
N LYS A 300 -5.37 -21.45 12.50
CA LYS A 300 -4.08 -21.62 13.18
C LYS A 300 -3.11 -20.46 12.92
N ARG A 301 -3.25 -19.76 11.80
CA ARG A 301 -2.40 -18.63 11.42
C ARG A 301 -2.74 -17.41 12.28
N VAL A 302 -4.02 -17.17 12.53
CA VAL A 302 -4.50 -16.13 13.47
C VAL A 302 -4.01 -16.42 14.89
N LYS A 303 -4.26 -17.64 15.39
CA LYS A 303 -3.77 -18.05 16.72
C LYS A 303 -2.27 -17.84 16.86
N LYS A 304 -1.48 -18.30 15.88
CA LYS A 304 -0.03 -18.11 15.86
C LYS A 304 0.35 -16.63 15.91
N ASN A 305 -0.27 -15.78 15.09
CA ASN A 305 0.01 -14.34 15.05
C ASN A 305 -0.28 -13.68 16.41
N VAL A 306 -1.48 -13.93 16.97
CA VAL A 306 -1.91 -13.37 18.25
C VAL A 306 -1.04 -13.86 19.41
N HIS A 307 -0.64 -15.14 19.41
CA HIS A 307 0.15 -15.78 20.46
C HIS A 307 1.65 -15.44 20.41
N GLN A 308 2.13 -14.70 19.41
CA GLN A 308 3.54 -14.33 19.23
C GLN A 308 3.81 -12.83 19.41
N PHE A 309 2.76 -12.01 19.47
CA PHE A 309 2.87 -10.56 19.40
C PHE A 309 2.19 -9.86 20.60
N THR A 310 1.95 -8.56 20.46
CA THR A 310 1.32 -7.67 21.44
C THR A 310 -0.05 -8.11 21.95
N TYR A 311 -0.73 -9.02 21.25
CA TYR A 311 -2.12 -9.42 21.52
C TYR A 311 -2.27 -10.59 22.51
N MET A 312 -1.17 -11.16 23.02
CA MET A 312 -1.22 -12.26 24.00
C MET A 312 -2.09 -11.97 25.23
N PRO A 313 -2.05 -10.77 25.85
CA PRO A 313 -2.92 -10.46 26.99
C PRO A 313 -4.41 -10.50 26.62
N TYR A 314 -4.77 -10.03 25.43
CA TYR A 314 -6.14 -10.06 24.93
C TYR A 314 -6.63 -11.50 24.69
N ALA A 315 -5.78 -12.36 24.13
CA ALA A 315 -6.09 -13.77 23.98
C ALA A 315 -6.36 -14.46 25.33
N LEU A 316 -5.55 -14.14 26.36
CA LEU A 316 -5.75 -14.67 27.71
C LEU A 316 -7.04 -14.16 28.36
N ILE A 317 -7.33 -12.85 28.26
CA ILE A 317 -8.54 -12.27 28.84
C ILE A 317 -9.78 -12.91 28.21
N ILE A 318 -9.80 -13.05 26.88
CA ILE A 318 -10.90 -13.72 26.18
C ILE A 318 -11.07 -15.17 26.62
N ALA A 319 -9.97 -15.93 26.76
CA ALA A 319 -10.03 -17.31 27.25
C ALA A 319 -10.71 -17.39 28.63
N TYR A 320 -10.37 -16.47 29.53
CA TYR A 320 -11.00 -16.39 30.85
C TYR A 320 -12.49 -16.04 30.75
N LEU A 321 -12.83 -14.98 30.00
CA LEU A 321 -14.22 -14.53 29.86
C LEU A 321 -15.12 -15.58 29.20
N ALA A 322 -14.58 -16.39 28.29
CA ALA A 322 -15.26 -17.48 27.63
C ALA A 322 -15.36 -18.78 28.45
N ASN A 323 -14.75 -18.80 29.65
CA ASN A 323 -14.60 -20.00 30.48
C ASN A 323 -13.90 -21.15 29.73
N ASN A 324 -12.81 -20.83 29.03
CA ASN A 324 -12.04 -21.79 28.25
C ASN A 324 -11.36 -22.81 29.21
N PRO A 325 -11.56 -24.14 29.01
CA PRO A 325 -11.00 -25.17 29.88
C PRO A 325 -9.46 -25.20 29.88
N ASP A 326 -8.83 -24.70 28.81
CA ASP A 326 -7.37 -24.65 28.66
C ASP A 326 -6.76 -23.37 29.23
N PHE A 327 -7.53 -22.56 29.98
CA PHE A 327 -7.09 -21.26 30.50
C PHE A 327 -5.75 -21.35 31.26
N GLU A 328 -5.59 -22.34 32.14
CA GLU A 328 -4.38 -22.50 32.94
C GLU A 328 -3.14 -22.84 32.08
N ASP A 329 -3.32 -23.63 31.02
CA ASP A 329 -2.26 -23.93 30.05
C ASP A 329 -1.93 -22.70 29.19
N LEU A 330 -2.93 -21.88 28.87
CA LEU A 330 -2.74 -20.60 28.18
C LEU A 330 -1.97 -19.59 29.05
N VAL A 331 -2.22 -19.53 30.36
CA VAL A 331 -1.45 -18.69 31.30
C VAL A 331 0.05 -19.01 31.21
N VAL A 332 0.40 -20.29 31.22
CA VAL A 332 1.80 -20.74 31.16
C VAL A 332 2.40 -20.50 29.78
N SER A 333 1.70 -20.90 28.72
CA SER A 333 2.24 -20.84 27.36
C SER A 333 2.38 -19.39 26.87
N LEU A 334 1.38 -18.53 27.06
CA LEU A 334 1.43 -17.14 26.62
C LEU A 334 2.38 -16.27 27.46
N GLY A 335 2.62 -16.63 28.72
CA GLY A 335 3.51 -15.91 29.65
C GLY A 335 5.02 -16.07 29.39
N GLN A 336 5.44 -16.79 28.35
CA GLN A 336 6.85 -17.05 28.03
C GLN A 336 7.49 -15.92 27.18
N PHE A 337 7.81 -14.80 27.82
CA PHE A 337 8.42 -13.63 27.15
C PHE A 337 9.86 -13.91 26.66
N GLY A 338 10.19 -13.48 25.44
CA GLY A 338 11.53 -13.62 24.85
C GLY A 338 11.87 -15.03 24.33
N VAL A 339 11.01 -16.02 24.58
CA VAL A 339 11.15 -17.38 24.06
C VAL A 339 10.42 -17.50 22.72
N ASN A 340 11.04 -18.14 21.73
CA ASN A 340 10.44 -18.41 20.41
C ASN A 340 9.93 -17.14 19.68
N GLY A 341 10.60 -16.01 19.85
CA GLY A 341 10.25 -14.75 19.18
C GLY A 341 9.06 -14.00 19.80
N LYS A 342 8.53 -14.47 20.95
CA LYS A 342 7.48 -13.75 21.68
C LYS A 342 7.99 -12.42 22.17
N SER A 343 7.45 -11.35 21.61
CA SER A 343 7.86 -9.99 21.93
C SER A 343 6.68 -9.17 22.42
N TRP A 344 6.93 -8.33 23.43
CA TRP A 344 6.00 -7.31 23.87
C TRP A 344 6.75 -5.97 23.80
N PRO A 345 6.32 -5.01 22.95
CA PRO A 345 6.98 -3.72 22.81
C PRO A 345 6.86 -2.95 24.12
N VAL A 346 8.02 -2.74 24.74
CA VAL A 346 8.21 -2.05 26.01
C VAL A 346 7.89 -0.57 25.82
N ARG A 347 6.61 -0.20 25.99
CA ARG A 347 6.22 1.16 26.40
C ARG A 347 5.63 1.19 27.81
N THR A 348 5.77 0.09 28.56
CA THR A 348 5.28 -0.02 29.93
C THR A 348 6.39 0.29 30.93
N LYS A 349 6.03 0.97 32.02
CA LYS A 349 6.93 1.22 33.16
C LYS A 349 7.24 -0.04 33.97
N THR A 350 6.64 -1.18 33.61
CA THR A 350 6.64 -2.43 34.37
C THR A 350 7.10 -3.59 33.48
N THR A 351 7.97 -4.44 34.03
CA THR A 351 8.51 -5.63 33.36
C THR A 351 7.38 -6.59 32.94
N PRO A 352 7.44 -7.19 31.72
CA PRO A 352 6.43 -8.13 31.21
C PRO A 352 5.99 -9.22 32.19
N SER A 353 6.94 -9.87 32.87
CA SER A 353 6.67 -10.94 33.84
C SER A 353 5.83 -10.49 35.04
N ILE A 354 6.05 -9.27 35.52
CA ILE A 354 5.31 -8.67 36.64
C ILE A 354 3.90 -8.29 36.20
N ALA A 355 3.79 -7.61 35.06
CA ALA A 355 2.50 -7.24 34.48
C ALA A 355 1.63 -8.49 34.26
N TRP A 356 2.22 -9.56 33.70
CA TRP A 356 1.52 -10.83 33.41
C TRP A 356 0.94 -11.46 34.65
N SER A 357 1.76 -11.59 35.70
CA SER A 357 1.33 -12.18 36.96
C SER A 357 0.17 -11.40 37.58
N LYS A 358 0.21 -10.06 37.52
CA LYS A 358 -0.89 -9.21 38.00
C LYS A 358 -2.18 -9.38 37.19
N LEU A 359 -2.08 -9.46 35.86
CA LEU A 359 -3.25 -9.69 35.01
C LEU A 359 -3.91 -11.04 35.33
N VAL A 360 -3.10 -12.11 35.42
CA VAL A 360 -3.60 -13.46 35.74
C VAL A 360 -4.30 -13.47 37.10
N GLN A 361 -3.70 -12.84 38.11
CA GLN A 361 -4.31 -12.73 39.42
C GLN A 361 -5.63 -11.94 39.38
N TYR A 362 -5.62 -10.78 38.71
CA TYR A 362 -6.82 -9.95 38.57
C TYR A 362 -7.98 -10.71 37.89
N LEU A 363 -7.68 -11.47 36.83
CA LEU A 363 -8.68 -12.30 36.16
C LEU A 363 -9.32 -13.29 37.15
N ARG A 364 -8.52 -14.03 37.92
CA ARG A 364 -9.01 -15.05 38.87
C ARG A 364 -9.77 -14.48 40.05
N ASP A 365 -9.30 -13.35 40.60
CA ASP A 365 -9.77 -12.83 41.88
C ASP A 365 -10.96 -11.87 41.70
N GLU A 366 -10.98 -11.08 40.62
CA GLU A 366 -11.87 -9.91 40.49
C GLU A 366 -12.79 -9.96 39.26
N VAL A 367 -12.49 -10.78 38.26
CA VAL A 367 -13.28 -10.85 37.03
C VAL A 367 -14.20 -12.07 37.07
N LYS A 368 -15.48 -11.88 36.71
CA LYS A 368 -16.43 -12.96 36.50
C LYS A 368 -16.46 -13.34 35.01
N PRO A 369 -16.38 -14.63 34.66
CA PRO A 369 -16.64 -15.07 33.28
C PRO A 369 -18.02 -14.61 32.79
N LEU A 370 -18.15 -14.43 31.46
CA LEU A 370 -19.39 -13.96 30.82
C LEU A 370 -20.31 -15.10 30.37
N VAL A 371 -19.84 -16.34 30.50
CA VAL A 371 -20.51 -17.57 30.07
C VAL A 371 -20.95 -18.40 31.27
#